data_AF-A0A927NVI0-F1
#
_entry.id   AF-A0A927NVI0-F1
#
_cell.length_a   1.000
_cell.length_b   1.000
_cell.length_c   1.000
_cell.angle_alpha   90.00
_cell.angle_beta   90.00
_cell.angle_gamma   90.00
#
_symmetry.space_group_name_H-M   'P 1'
#
loop_
_entity.id
_entity.type
_entity.pdbx_description
1 polymer ?
#
loop_
_entity_poly.entity_id
_entity_poly.type
_entity_poly.pdbx_seq_one_letter_code
_entity_poly.pdbx_strand_id
1 'polypeptide(L)'
;MSRTQEYLQKIRALDGLKNAILCGITVTKRDKSAEFFLVTDKKYSAMEEAEVEHISQAFLPNEFTARVKIVKRVPDAGILKRKIYEYISAKYPAAAAFLEEKNIQVEMLTSGAHFYVDIASGEQPMFSSGKILDDTSAYLQSGFCGTFYGNVRIVEKEEPDASILEEIPETEDEIVNETRTFPVCGFEKIDGADEIPKRAVYMADCQSLEGTFAVCGRLTYIEEKQYVKHNEKTGEDVQKSRFSISLTDGTGAIRTTYFPKKATVDKIRELKAGDTIVVIGENEEYNGSRSFKASKINYGAQPQDFVPEQRKGKPVPKFYHTVFPEPYIDYTQAGLFDNLDKPAVLKDNLFVVFDLETTGLNNNPAMGRMDKIIEIGAVKILGGEIVEKFSTFVACEDRLSKEIIDLTGITDDMLVGAPTIEQAIADFYKFVDGAYLVGHNVNFDYRFIQYYGEKNGYMFDNMAFDTLTLAQELLRGMLPNYKLNSVADYYGFTFNHHRAFDDAGVTAKIFIEFIKKRGSLPL
;
A
#
# COMPACT_ATOMS: atom_id res chain seq x y z
N MET A 1 -13.96 -10.82 -38.28
CA MET A 1 -15.03 -11.10 -37.30
C MET A 1 -14.54 -12.15 -36.34
N SER A 2 -14.80 -12.00 -35.04
CA SER A 2 -14.51 -13.06 -34.08
C SER A 2 -15.44 -14.26 -34.28
N ARG A 3 -15.01 -15.46 -33.88
CA ARG A 3 -15.82 -16.69 -33.95
C ARG A 3 -17.16 -16.55 -33.20
N THR A 4 -17.17 -15.76 -32.12
CA THR A 4 -18.37 -15.37 -31.38
C THR A 4 -19.31 -14.47 -32.17
N GLN A 5 -18.79 -13.52 -32.95
CA GLN A 5 -19.60 -12.66 -33.81
C GLN A 5 -20.24 -13.45 -34.95
N GLU A 6 -19.52 -14.40 -35.54
CA GLU A 6 -20.06 -15.29 -36.56
C GLU A 6 -21.18 -16.19 -35.99
N TYR A 7 -20.97 -16.75 -34.80
CA TYR A 7 -21.99 -17.51 -34.08
C TYR A 7 -23.25 -16.67 -33.84
N LEU A 8 -23.11 -15.49 -33.22
CA LEU A 8 -24.24 -14.62 -32.94
C LEU A 8 -24.93 -14.12 -34.21
N GLN A 9 -24.21 -13.94 -35.33
CA GLN A 9 -24.82 -13.58 -36.61
C GLN A 9 -25.77 -14.67 -37.11
N LYS A 10 -25.39 -15.95 -37.00
CA LYS A 10 -26.24 -17.09 -37.36
C LYS A 10 -27.43 -17.22 -36.42
N ILE A 11 -27.21 -17.08 -35.11
CA ILE A 11 -28.28 -17.12 -34.10
C ILE A 11 -29.30 -16.00 -34.32
N ARG A 12 -28.84 -14.77 -34.56
CA ARG A 12 -29.69 -13.58 -34.75
C ARG A 12 -30.42 -13.54 -36.09
N ALA A 13 -30.19 -14.51 -36.97
CA ALA A 13 -31.00 -14.71 -38.17
C ALA A 13 -32.38 -15.31 -37.84
N LEU A 14 -32.55 -15.90 -36.65
CA LEU A 14 -33.81 -16.43 -36.17
C LEU A 14 -34.65 -15.30 -35.52
N ASP A 15 -35.94 -15.23 -35.85
CA ASP A 15 -36.80 -14.09 -35.47
C ASP A 15 -36.93 -13.91 -33.95
N GLY A 16 -37.08 -15.01 -33.21
CA GLY A 16 -37.14 -15.07 -31.75
C GLY A 16 -35.81 -14.83 -31.05
N LEU A 17 -34.70 -14.78 -31.79
CA LEU A 17 -33.33 -14.60 -31.26
C LEU A 17 -32.62 -13.40 -31.90
N LYS A 18 -33.35 -12.53 -32.63
CA LYS A 18 -32.79 -11.40 -33.39
C LYS A 18 -31.87 -10.47 -32.57
N ASN A 19 -32.15 -10.31 -31.27
CA ASN A 19 -31.36 -9.49 -30.35
C ASN A 19 -30.59 -10.33 -29.31
N ALA A 20 -30.51 -11.65 -29.48
CA ALA A 20 -29.98 -12.54 -28.47
C ALA A 20 -28.51 -12.25 -28.15
N ILE A 21 -28.14 -12.48 -26.89
CA ILE A 21 -26.77 -12.41 -26.40
C ILE A 21 -26.32 -13.80 -25.95
N LEU A 22 -25.02 -14.07 -26.08
CA LEU A 22 -24.39 -15.26 -25.53
C LEU A 22 -23.82 -14.89 -24.15
N CYS A 23 -24.41 -15.43 -23.10
CA CYS A 23 -24.04 -15.14 -21.71
C CYS A 23 -22.90 -16.02 -21.21
N GLY A 24 -22.71 -17.21 -21.80
CA GLY A 24 -21.61 -18.11 -21.43
C GLY A 24 -21.69 -19.46 -22.14
N ILE A 25 -20.59 -20.22 -22.06
CA ILE A 25 -20.52 -21.60 -22.55
C ILE A 25 -19.91 -22.46 -21.44
N THR A 26 -20.63 -23.50 -21.00
CA THR A 26 -20.15 -24.44 -19.98
C THR A 26 -19.75 -25.75 -20.65
N VAL A 27 -18.46 -26.11 -20.59
CA VAL A 27 -17.94 -27.33 -21.22
C VAL A 27 -17.75 -28.44 -20.18
N THR A 28 -18.40 -29.59 -20.39
CA THR A 28 -18.26 -30.78 -19.56
C THR A 28 -17.42 -31.83 -20.29
N LYS A 29 -16.16 -32.00 -19.89
CA LYS A 29 -15.21 -32.92 -20.55
C LYS A 29 -15.58 -34.39 -20.37
N ARG A 30 -16.13 -34.75 -19.21
CA ARG A 30 -16.53 -36.13 -18.89
C ARG A 30 -17.57 -36.67 -19.87
N ASP A 31 -18.55 -35.83 -20.19
CA ASP A 31 -19.69 -36.19 -21.05
C ASP A 31 -19.51 -35.66 -22.48
N LYS A 32 -18.33 -35.09 -22.77
CA LYS A 32 -17.99 -34.36 -23.99
C LYS A 32 -19.15 -33.48 -24.47
N SER A 33 -19.64 -32.60 -23.61
CA SER A 33 -20.74 -31.69 -23.96
C SER A 33 -20.37 -30.24 -23.73
N ALA A 34 -21.02 -29.32 -24.45
CA ALA A 34 -20.91 -27.88 -24.21
C ALA A 34 -22.30 -27.25 -24.22
N GLU A 35 -22.69 -26.64 -23.09
CA GLU A 35 -23.96 -25.92 -22.94
C GLU A 35 -23.76 -24.44 -23.25
N PHE A 36 -24.45 -23.94 -24.28
CA PHE A 36 -24.48 -22.53 -24.65
C PHE A 36 -25.65 -21.86 -23.96
N PHE A 37 -25.36 -20.84 -23.14
CA PHE A 37 -26.37 -20.08 -22.44
C PHE A 37 -26.67 -18.77 -23.18
N LEU A 38 -27.87 -18.65 -23.72
CA LEU A 38 -28.34 -17.47 -24.44
C LEU A 38 -29.49 -16.79 -23.71
N VAL A 39 -29.53 -15.46 -23.84
CA VAL A 39 -30.66 -14.63 -23.41
C VAL A 39 -31.27 -13.93 -24.62
N THR A 40 -32.60 -13.92 -24.68
CA THR A 40 -33.38 -13.18 -25.69
C THR A 40 -34.46 -12.32 -25.04
N ASP A 41 -34.84 -11.23 -25.70
CA ASP A 41 -35.95 -10.35 -25.33
C ASP A 41 -37.27 -10.75 -26.01
N LYS A 42 -37.24 -11.68 -26.97
CA LYS A 42 -38.39 -12.11 -27.76
C LYS A 42 -38.93 -13.47 -27.32
N LYS A 43 -40.18 -13.75 -27.72
CA LYS A 43 -40.69 -15.13 -27.66
C LYS A 43 -40.00 -15.94 -28.75
N TYR A 44 -39.61 -17.16 -28.42
CA TYR A 44 -39.02 -18.13 -29.35
C TYR A 44 -39.82 -19.43 -29.30
N SER A 45 -39.73 -20.21 -30.38
CA SER A 45 -40.40 -21.49 -30.57
C SER A 45 -39.46 -22.66 -30.31
N ALA A 46 -40.02 -23.85 -30.07
CA ALA A 46 -39.24 -25.09 -29.93
C ALA A 46 -38.43 -25.42 -31.21
N MET A 47 -38.91 -24.99 -32.39
CA MET A 47 -38.17 -25.15 -33.64
C MET A 47 -36.92 -24.26 -33.67
N GLU A 48 -37.02 -23.02 -33.20
CA GLU A 48 -35.87 -22.11 -33.10
C GLU A 48 -34.88 -22.59 -32.05
N GLU A 49 -35.33 -23.16 -30.93
CA GLU A 49 -34.45 -23.76 -29.92
C GLU A 49 -33.63 -24.93 -30.49
N ALA A 50 -34.27 -25.84 -31.22
CA ALA A 50 -33.59 -26.95 -31.91
C ALA A 50 -32.59 -26.45 -32.97
N GLU A 51 -32.94 -25.38 -33.70
CA GLU A 51 -32.05 -24.76 -34.68
C GLU A 51 -30.85 -24.08 -34.01
N VAL A 52 -31.04 -23.45 -32.85
CA VAL A 52 -29.93 -22.88 -32.06
C VAL A 52 -28.98 -23.99 -31.59
N GLU A 53 -29.48 -25.16 -31.20
CA GLU A 53 -28.66 -26.32 -30.85
C GLU A 53 -27.88 -26.85 -32.06
N HIS A 54 -28.53 -26.94 -33.22
CA HIS A 54 -27.89 -27.32 -34.49
C HIS A 54 -26.77 -26.34 -34.89
N ILE A 55 -27.05 -25.04 -34.85
CA ILE A 55 -26.05 -24.00 -35.11
C ILE A 55 -24.90 -24.14 -34.12
N SER A 56 -25.17 -24.31 -32.83
CA SER A 56 -24.16 -24.40 -31.77
C SER A 56 -23.25 -25.63 -31.95
N GLN A 57 -23.80 -26.75 -32.43
CA GLN A 57 -23.03 -27.96 -32.75
C GLN A 57 -21.96 -27.70 -33.83
N ALA A 58 -22.23 -26.86 -34.82
CA ALA A 58 -21.27 -26.52 -35.87
C ALA A 58 -20.07 -25.70 -35.37
N PHE A 59 -20.15 -25.14 -34.16
CA PHE A 59 -19.06 -24.39 -33.53
C PHE A 59 -18.22 -25.24 -32.57
N LEU A 60 -18.57 -26.50 -32.35
CA LEU A 60 -17.84 -27.43 -31.50
C LEU A 60 -16.98 -28.42 -32.32
N PRO A 61 -15.92 -28.99 -31.73
CA PRO A 61 -15.26 -30.16 -32.30
C PRO A 61 -16.21 -31.35 -32.40
N ASN A 62 -15.99 -32.24 -33.38
CA ASN A 62 -16.84 -33.42 -33.64
C ASN A 62 -17.02 -34.35 -32.43
N GLU A 63 -16.09 -34.31 -31.47
CA GLU A 63 -16.15 -35.11 -30.27
C GLU A 63 -17.12 -34.59 -29.21
N PHE A 64 -17.60 -33.35 -29.35
CA PHE A 64 -18.46 -32.69 -28.38
C PHE A 64 -19.89 -32.55 -28.87
N THR A 65 -20.85 -32.70 -27.97
CA THR A 65 -22.28 -32.45 -28.22
C THR A 65 -22.69 -31.10 -27.67
N ALA A 66 -23.31 -30.27 -28.51
CA ALA A 66 -23.91 -29.01 -28.07
C ALA A 66 -25.17 -29.27 -27.26
N ARG A 67 -25.39 -28.42 -26.26
CA ARG A 67 -26.67 -28.22 -25.59
C ARG A 67 -26.93 -26.73 -25.53
N VAL A 68 -28.19 -26.34 -25.45
CA VAL A 68 -28.56 -24.92 -25.39
C VAL A 68 -29.50 -24.67 -24.23
N LYS A 69 -29.29 -23.54 -23.58
CA LYS A 69 -30.19 -22.99 -22.59
C LYS A 69 -30.57 -21.61 -23.04
N ILE A 70 -31.83 -21.41 -23.42
CA ILE A 70 -32.34 -20.12 -23.89
C ILE A 70 -33.31 -19.58 -22.87
N VAL A 71 -33.03 -18.39 -22.32
CA VAL A 71 -33.94 -17.74 -21.37
C VAL A 71 -34.45 -16.44 -21.95
N LYS A 72 -35.78 -16.26 -21.92
CA LYS A 72 -36.36 -14.96 -22.24
C LYS A 72 -36.21 -14.02 -21.05
N ARG A 73 -35.50 -12.91 -21.22
CA ARG A 73 -35.41 -11.82 -20.24
C ARG A 73 -35.63 -10.50 -20.94
N VAL A 74 -36.63 -9.77 -20.47
CA VAL A 74 -36.92 -8.41 -20.93
C VAL A 74 -36.44 -7.45 -19.85
N PRO A 75 -35.60 -6.45 -20.19
CA PRO A 75 -35.21 -5.43 -19.24
C PRO A 75 -36.44 -4.61 -18.84
N ASP A 76 -36.60 -4.39 -17.54
CA ASP A 76 -37.63 -3.57 -16.92
C ASP A 76 -36.97 -2.56 -16.00
N ALA A 77 -37.50 -1.34 -15.91
CA ALA A 77 -36.90 -0.27 -15.13
C ALA A 77 -36.70 -0.66 -13.65
N GLY A 78 -37.67 -1.34 -13.02
CA GLY A 78 -37.57 -1.79 -11.64
C GLY A 78 -36.56 -2.91 -11.45
N ILE A 79 -36.51 -3.88 -12.38
CA ILE A 79 -35.51 -4.96 -12.35
C ILE A 79 -34.10 -4.39 -12.53
N LEU A 80 -33.91 -3.51 -13.52
CA LEU A 80 -32.62 -2.88 -13.80
C LEU A 80 -32.17 -2.04 -12.61
N LYS A 81 -33.06 -1.22 -12.05
CA LYS A 81 -32.78 -0.40 -10.86
C LYS A 81 -32.26 -1.23 -9.70
N ARG A 82 -32.96 -2.31 -9.35
CA ARG A 82 -32.53 -3.23 -8.29
C ARG A 82 -31.21 -3.91 -8.61
N LYS A 83 -31.03 -4.37 -9.84
CA LYS A 83 -29.80 -5.04 -10.27
C LYS A 83 -28.59 -4.11 -10.30
N ILE A 84 -28.79 -2.84 -10.67
CA ILE A 84 -27.77 -1.80 -10.60
C ILE A 84 -27.39 -1.59 -9.14
N TYR A 85 -28.39 -1.43 -8.25
CA TYR A 85 -28.15 -1.30 -6.81
C TYR A 85 -27.38 -2.50 -6.26
N GLU A 86 -27.89 -3.72 -6.44
CA GLU A 86 -27.25 -4.96 -5.98
C GLU A 86 -25.82 -5.10 -6.52
N TYR A 87 -25.60 -4.79 -7.80
CA TYR A 87 -24.28 -4.89 -8.40
C TYR A 87 -23.31 -3.84 -7.85
N ILE A 88 -23.73 -2.58 -7.75
CA ILE A 88 -22.88 -1.52 -7.20
C ILE A 88 -22.62 -1.79 -5.71
N SER A 89 -23.65 -2.20 -4.95
CA SER A 89 -23.52 -2.52 -3.53
C SER A 89 -22.60 -3.71 -3.26
N ALA A 90 -22.66 -4.74 -4.10
CA ALA A 90 -21.81 -5.92 -3.94
C ALA A 90 -20.38 -5.70 -4.43
N LYS A 91 -20.20 -4.96 -5.53
CA LYS A 91 -18.89 -4.81 -6.20
C LYS A 91 -18.12 -3.57 -5.74
N TYR A 92 -18.81 -2.52 -5.31
CA TYR A 92 -18.24 -1.26 -4.85
C TYR A 92 -18.81 -0.85 -3.48
N PRO A 93 -18.45 -1.53 -2.38
CA PRO A 93 -18.95 -1.22 -1.04
C PRO A 93 -18.74 0.25 -0.61
N ALA A 94 -17.66 0.89 -1.08
CA ALA A 94 -17.40 2.30 -0.82
C ALA A 94 -18.44 3.23 -1.49
N ALA A 95 -18.82 2.94 -2.73
CA ALA A 95 -19.90 3.65 -3.42
C ALA A 95 -21.28 3.32 -2.84
N ALA A 96 -21.44 2.09 -2.34
CA ALA A 96 -22.65 1.63 -1.69
C ALA A 96 -23.01 2.42 -0.42
N ALA A 97 -21.99 2.92 0.30
CA ALA A 97 -22.18 3.71 1.52
C ALA A 97 -22.96 5.02 1.27
N PHE A 98 -22.88 5.55 0.04
CA PHE A 98 -23.54 6.80 -0.37
C PHE A 98 -24.77 6.57 -1.26
N LEU A 99 -25.14 5.30 -1.47
CA LEU A 99 -26.12 4.91 -2.47
C LEU A 99 -27.25 4.11 -1.82
N GLU A 100 -28.47 4.62 -1.92
CA GLU A 100 -29.68 3.84 -1.71
C GLU A 100 -30.31 3.45 -3.04
N GLU A 101 -31.14 2.40 -3.06
CA GLU A 101 -31.87 2.01 -4.27
C GLU A 101 -32.68 3.21 -4.82
N LYS A 102 -33.24 4.07 -3.96
CA LYS A 102 -34.01 5.26 -4.38
C LYS A 102 -33.18 6.24 -5.24
N ASN A 103 -31.86 6.28 -5.08
CA ASN A 103 -30.95 7.17 -5.81
C ASN A 103 -30.64 6.69 -7.23
N ILE A 104 -31.12 5.52 -7.64
CA ILE A 104 -30.96 5.04 -9.01
C ILE A 104 -32.24 5.32 -9.80
N GLN A 105 -32.10 6.04 -10.91
CA GLN A 105 -33.17 6.24 -11.88
C GLN A 105 -32.86 5.47 -13.15
N VAL A 106 -33.87 4.88 -13.77
CA VAL A 106 -33.73 4.15 -15.02
C VAL A 106 -34.74 4.67 -16.02
N GLU A 107 -34.26 5.13 -17.17
CA GLU A 107 -35.05 5.56 -18.31
C GLU A 107 -34.94 4.51 -19.42
N MET A 108 -36.06 3.84 -19.71
CA MET A 108 -36.10 2.80 -20.72
C MET A 108 -36.04 3.39 -22.13
N LEU A 109 -35.20 2.79 -22.98
CA LEU A 109 -35.09 3.13 -24.40
C LEU A 109 -35.73 2.04 -25.26
N THR A 110 -35.90 2.32 -26.55
CA THR A 110 -36.37 1.36 -27.55
C THR A 110 -35.49 0.09 -27.61
N SER A 111 -34.20 0.18 -27.27
CA SER A 111 -33.25 -0.93 -27.30
C SER A 111 -32.24 -0.89 -26.14
N GLY A 112 -32.73 -0.78 -24.90
CA GLY A 112 -31.91 -0.77 -23.68
C GLY A 112 -32.40 0.24 -22.65
N ALA A 113 -31.49 0.88 -21.92
CA ALA A 113 -31.85 1.91 -20.95
C ALA A 113 -30.69 2.88 -20.63
N HIS A 114 -31.03 4.12 -20.30
CA HIS A 114 -30.14 4.99 -19.53
C HIS A 114 -30.40 4.75 -18.05
N PHE A 115 -29.34 4.74 -17.24
CA PHE A 115 -29.49 4.83 -15.80
C PHE A 115 -28.70 6.01 -15.25
N TYR A 116 -29.26 6.62 -14.21
CA TYR A 116 -28.68 7.76 -13.52
C TYR A 116 -28.46 7.38 -12.07
N VAL A 117 -27.28 7.69 -11.56
CA VAL A 117 -26.96 7.60 -10.14
C VAL A 117 -27.00 9.02 -9.59
N ASP A 118 -28.01 9.29 -8.77
CA ASP A 118 -28.24 10.58 -8.12
C ASP A 118 -27.34 10.68 -6.88
N ILE A 119 -26.36 11.57 -6.92
CA ILE A 119 -25.31 11.70 -5.89
C ILE A 119 -25.13 13.16 -5.46
N ALA A 120 -24.57 13.38 -4.28
CA ALA A 120 -24.18 14.71 -3.82
C ALA A 120 -22.94 15.22 -4.58
N SER A 121 -22.71 16.54 -4.61
CA SER A 121 -21.60 17.15 -5.35
C SER A 121 -20.22 16.63 -4.93
N GLY A 122 -20.01 16.35 -3.64
CA GLY A 122 -18.77 15.76 -3.12
C GLY A 122 -18.52 14.30 -3.51
N GLU A 123 -19.55 13.58 -3.93
CA GLU A 123 -19.49 12.16 -4.32
C GLU A 123 -19.12 11.98 -5.80
N GLN A 124 -19.17 13.07 -6.60
CA GLN A 124 -18.95 13.05 -8.05
C GLN A 124 -17.64 12.40 -8.50
N PRO A 125 -16.48 12.64 -7.86
CA PRO A 125 -15.24 12.03 -8.27
C PRO A 125 -15.31 10.50 -8.22
N MET A 126 -15.97 9.92 -7.22
CA MET A 126 -16.09 8.46 -7.05
C MET A 126 -16.83 7.79 -8.21
N PHE A 127 -17.94 8.37 -8.65
CA PHE A 127 -18.80 7.80 -9.71
C PHE A 127 -18.39 8.22 -11.12
N SER A 128 -17.65 9.33 -11.26
CA SER A 128 -17.24 9.88 -12.57
C SER A 128 -15.81 9.52 -12.97
N SER A 129 -14.91 9.27 -12.01
CA SER A 129 -13.52 8.84 -12.30
C SER A 129 -13.34 7.32 -12.25
N GLY A 130 -14.25 6.59 -11.58
CA GLY A 130 -14.22 5.13 -11.48
C GLY A 130 -14.89 4.43 -12.66
N LYS A 131 -14.52 3.16 -12.90
CA LYS A 131 -15.21 2.27 -13.86
C LYS A 131 -16.61 1.84 -13.42
N ILE A 132 -17.19 2.42 -12.36
CA ILE A 132 -18.45 1.95 -11.74
C ILE A 132 -19.59 1.94 -12.76
N LEU A 133 -19.78 3.04 -13.50
CA LEU A 133 -20.87 3.15 -14.48
C LEU A 133 -20.64 2.26 -15.70
N ASP A 134 -19.39 2.14 -16.17
CA ASP A 134 -19.01 1.29 -17.30
C ASP A 134 -19.15 -0.20 -16.95
N ASP A 135 -18.67 -0.61 -15.79
CA ASP A 135 -18.76 -1.98 -15.29
C ASP A 135 -20.21 -2.36 -14.98
N THR A 136 -21.01 -1.42 -14.47
CA THR A 136 -22.45 -1.63 -14.27
C THR A 136 -23.14 -1.78 -15.62
N SER A 137 -22.78 -0.97 -16.62
CA SER A 137 -23.29 -1.09 -17.99
C SER A 137 -22.92 -2.45 -18.59
N ALA A 138 -21.67 -2.89 -18.45
CA ALA A 138 -21.20 -4.20 -18.91
C ALA A 138 -21.91 -5.36 -18.19
N TYR A 139 -22.13 -5.25 -16.88
CA TYR A 139 -22.90 -6.22 -16.10
C TYR A 139 -24.33 -6.37 -16.65
N LEU A 140 -25.02 -5.25 -16.92
CA LEU A 140 -26.37 -5.30 -17.51
C LEU A 140 -26.35 -5.91 -18.92
N GLN A 141 -25.37 -5.54 -19.76
CA GLN A 141 -25.20 -6.10 -21.11
C GLN A 141 -24.88 -7.61 -21.10
N SER A 142 -24.31 -8.15 -20.02
CA SER A 142 -24.07 -9.59 -19.86
C SER A 142 -25.36 -10.39 -19.59
N GLY A 143 -26.39 -9.73 -19.04
CA GLY A 143 -27.61 -10.37 -18.56
C GLY A 143 -28.88 -10.02 -19.33
N PHE A 144 -28.87 -8.95 -20.13
CA PHE A 144 -30.01 -8.42 -20.87
C PHE A 144 -29.64 -8.02 -22.30
N CYS A 145 -30.60 -8.19 -23.21
CA CYS A 145 -30.50 -7.65 -24.56
C CYS A 145 -30.66 -6.13 -24.55
N GLY A 146 -29.84 -5.43 -25.34
CA GLY A 146 -29.89 -3.96 -25.50
C GLY A 146 -28.61 -3.28 -25.05
N THR A 147 -28.59 -1.96 -25.13
CA THR A 147 -27.45 -1.14 -24.72
C THR A 147 -27.80 -0.35 -23.47
N PHE A 148 -26.90 -0.38 -22.49
CA PHE A 148 -27.08 0.28 -21.20
C PHE A 148 -25.99 1.33 -21.03
N TYR A 149 -26.39 2.52 -20.58
CA TYR A 149 -25.50 3.66 -20.39
C TYR A 149 -25.73 4.29 -19.03
N GLY A 150 -24.69 4.30 -18.20
CA GLY A 150 -24.70 4.95 -16.90
C GLY A 150 -24.27 6.41 -16.98
N ASN A 151 -24.94 7.28 -16.22
CA ASN A 151 -24.52 8.65 -15.99
C ASN A 151 -24.68 9.01 -14.52
N VAL A 152 -23.97 10.06 -14.11
CA VAL A 152 -24.13 10.70 -12.82
C VAL A 152 -25.08 11.88 -12.93
N ARG A 153 -25.94 12.07 -11.92
CA ARG A 153 -26.68 13.32 -11.73
C ARG A 153 -26.37 13.88 -10.35
N ILE A 154 -25.94 15.13 -10.30
CA ILE A 154 -25.72 15.82 -9.04
C ILE A 154 -27.06 16.29 -8.52
N VAL A 155 -27.43 15.89 -7.31
CA VAL A 155 -28.66 16.31 -6.62
C VAL A 155 -28.34 16.86 -5.24
N GLU A 156 -29.14 17.80 -4.76
CA GLU A 156 -29.15 18.16 -3.35
C GLU A 156 -29.83 17.01 -2.58
N LYS A 157 -29.04 16.22 -1.87
CA LYS A 157 -29.57 15.26 -0.91
C LYS A 157 -29.94 16.04 0.36
N GLU A 158 -31.16 15.88 0.87
CA GLU A 158 -31.45 16.25 2.25
C GLU A 158 -30.43 15.51 3.11
N GLU A 159 -29.62 16.24 3.89
CA GLU A 159 -28.75 15.59 4.86
C GLU A 159 -29.63 14.64 5.69
N PRO A 160 -29.23 13.37 5.86
CA PRO A 160 -29.90 12.52 6.83
C PRO A 160 -29.94 13.31 8.13
N ASP A 161 -31.11 13.33 8.78
CA ASP A 161 -31.23 13.87 10.14
C ASP A 161 -30.03 13.36 10.95
N ALA A 162 -29.13 14.29 11.30
CA ALA A 162 -27.84 13.99 11.91
C ALA A 162 -28.00 13.28 13.27
N SER A 163 -29.24 13.04 13.71
CA SER A 163 -29.61 12.26 14.89
C SER A 163 -29.77 10.73 14.66
N ILE A 164 -29.71 10.21 13.42
CA ILE A 164 -29.75 8.75 13.12
C ILE A 164 -28.58 8.30 12.21
N LEU A 165 -27.56 9.12 12.07
CA LEU A 165 -26.21 8.56 12.03
C LEU A 165 -25.91 8.26 13.50
N GLU A 166 -25.66 7.00 13.87
CA GLU A 166 -24.76 6.82 15.00
C GLU A 166 -23.55 7.66 14.64
N GLU A 167 -23.36 8.78 15.35
CA GLU A 167 -22.11 9.51 15.36
C GLU A 167 -21.06 8.44 15.59
N ILE A 168 -20.41 7.99 14.52
CA ILE A 168 -19.13 7.30 14.66
C ILE A 168 -18.30 8.41 15.29
N PRO A 169 -17.90 8.27 16.56
CA PRO A 169 -17.15 9.33 17.17
C PRO A 169 -15.92 9.50 16.29
N GLU A 170 -15.75 10.70 15.72
CA GLU A 170 -14.41 11.22 15.49
C GLU A 170 -13.77 11.39 16.87
N THR A 171 -13.55 10.28 17.57
CA THR A 171 -12.37 10.18 18.39
C THR A 171 -11.25 9.88 17.39
N GLU A 172 -10.86 10.90 16.63
CA GLU A 172 -9.44 11.24 16.72
C GLU A 172 -9.21 11.48 18.21
N ASP A 173 -8.97 10.40 18.96
CA ASP A 173 -8.13 10.55 20.12
C ASP A 173 -6.87 11.16 19.50
N GLU A 174 -6.71 12.48 19.63
CA GLU A 174 -5.40 13.11 19.61
C GLU A 174 -4.63 12.37 20.70
N ILE A 175 -4.08 11.20 20.36
CA ILE A 175 -3.16 10.49 21.22
C ILE A 175 -1.94 11.38 21.20
N VAL A 176 -1.92 12.32 22.14
CA VAL A 176 -0.75 13.06 22.53
C VAL A 176 0.28 11.98 22.80
N ASN A 177 1.27 11.89 21.91
CA ASN A 177 2.38 10.97 22.10
C ASN A 177 3.14 11.45 23.32
N GLU A 178 2.76 10.96 24.49
CA GLU A 178 3.40 11.31 25.74
C GLU A 178 4.89 11.00 25.60
N THR A 179 5.72 12.01 25.85
CA THR A 179 7.16 11.88 25.77
C THR A 179 7.63 10.90 26.83
N ARG A 180 8.03 9.69 26.42
CA ARG A 180 8.50 8.68 27.35
C ARG A 180 9.84 9.09 27.90
N THR A 181 10.07 8.71 29.15
CA THR A 181 11.32 8.98 29.84
C THR A 181 11.74 7.79 30.67
N PHE A 182 13.03 7.67 30.98
CA PHE A 182 13.57 6.65 31.87
C PHE A 182 14.58 7.26 32.85
N PRO A 183 14.83 6.63 34.02
CA PRO A 183 15.80 7.13 34.99
C PRO A 183 17.24 7.12 34.44
N VAL A 184 18.02 8.16 34.75
CA VAL A 184 19.47 8.16 34.50
C VAL A 184 20.18 7.61 35.73
N CYS A 185 21.05 6.61 35.52
CA CYS A 185 21.84 5.95 36.56
C CYS A 185 23.33 6.27 36.42
N GLY A 186 24.11 6.08 37.49
CA GLY A 186 25.58 6.19 37.43
C GLY A 186 26.10 7.54 36.94
N PHE A 187 25.45 8.65 37.34
CA PHE A 187 25.83 9.98 36.87
C PHE A 187 27.21 10.39 37.40
N GLU A 188 28.14 10.75 36.51
CA GLU A 188 29.43 11.35 36.88
C GLU A 188 29.71 12.60 36.05
N LYS A 189 30.15 13.67 36.72
CA LYS A 189 30.27 15.01 36.13
C LYS A 189 31.51 15.14 35.23
N ILE A 190 31.28 15.59 33.99
CA ILE A 190 32.32 16.04 33.06
C ILE A 190 32.20 17.56 32.84
N ASP A 191 31.06 18.05 32.34
CA ASP A 191 30.82 19.50 32.13
C ASP A 191 29.46 19.99 32.67
N GLY A 192 29.52 21.07 33.47
CA GLY A 192 28.40 22.00 33.66
C GLY A 192 27.19 21.52 34.46
N ALA A 193 27.24 20.38 35.14
CA ALA A 193 26.11 19.90 35.94
C ALA A 193 26.23 20.31 37.42
N ASP A 194 25.56 21.38 37.81
CA ASP A 194 25.19 21.62 39.21
C ASP A 194 23.84 20.95 39.53
N GLU A 195 23.05 20.63 38.50
CA GLU A 195 21.84 19.81 38.57
C GLU A 195 22.03 18.50 37.80
N ILE A 196 21.65 17.39 38.44
CA ILE A 196 21.74 16.03 37.90
C ILE A 196 20.43 15.71 37.17
N PRO A 197 20.46 15.41 35.86
CA PRO A 197 19.25 14.98 35.15
C PRO A 197 18.76 13.66 35.74
N LYS A 198 17.60 13.68 36.41
CA LYS A 198 17.00 12.47 37.01
C LYS A 198 16.42 11.51 35.96
N ARG A 199 16.01 12.06 34.82
CA ARG A 199 15.36 11.34 33.74
C ARG A 199 15.92 11.76 32.40
N ALA A 200 16.01 10.81 31.47
CA ALA A 200 16.30 11.03 30.07
C ALA A 200 15.06 10.72 29.23
N VAL A 201 14.89 11.47 28.15
CA VAL A 201 13.89 11.22 27.11
C VAL A 201 14.39 10.09 26.21
N TYR A 202 13.50 9.20 25.78
CA TYR A 202 13.81 8.20 24.76
C TYR A 202 14.19 8.89 23.45
N MET A 203 15.25 8.44 22.78
CA MET A 203 15.75 9.08 21.56
C MET A 203 14.74 9.02 20.41
N ALA A 204 13.87 8.00 20.37
CA ALA A 204 12.74 7.93 19.43
C ALA A 204 11.68 9.04 19.66
N ASP A 205 11.59 9.55 20.88
CA ASP A 205 10.59 10.53 21.33
C ASP A 205 11.14 11.97 21.31
N CYS A 206 12.42 12.15 20.96
CA CYS A 206 13.09 13.47 20.87
C CYS A 206 12.68 14.25 19.61
N GLN A 207 11.37 14.43 19.38
CA GLN A 207 10.84 15.10 18.18
C GLN A 207 10.49 16.59 18.39
N SER A 208 10.31 17.02 19.64
CA SER A 208 9.96 18.42 19.97
C SER A 208 11.10 19.38 19.64
N LEU A 209 10.78 20.53 19.05
CA LEU A 209 11.71 21.67 18.89
C LEU A 209 11.74 22.56 20.15
N GLU A 210 10.81 22.36 21.08
CA GLU A 210 10.68 23.18 22.27
C GLU A 210 11.29 22.47 23.49
N GLY A 211 12.13 23.21 24.21
CA GLY A 211 12.67 22.81 25.52
C GLY A 211 14.07 22.20 25.46
N THR A 212 14.72 22.23 26.63
CA THR A 212 15.97 21.52 26.89
C THR A 212 15.66 20.18 27.54
N PHE A 213 16.22 19.09 27.01
CA PHE A 213 16.02 17.74 27.55
C PHE A 213 17.34 16.97 27.63
N ALA A 214 17.32 15.94 28.47
CA ALA A 214 18.44 15.01 28.63
C ALA A 214 18.18 13.74 27.80
N VAL A 215 19.19 13.25 27.11
CA VAL A 215 19.20 11.96 26.42
C VAL A 215 20.35 11.12 26.94
N CYS A 216 20.13 9.83 27.17
CA CYS A 216 21.13 8.95 27.76
C CYS A 216 21.25 7.68 26.93
N GLY A 217 22.48 7.25 26.66
CA GLY A 217 22.69 6.06 25.83
C GLY A 217 24.16 5.73 25.65
N ARG A 218 24.40 4.68 24.88
CA ARG A 218 25.73 4.23 24.50
C ARG A 218 26.29 5.11 23.39
N LEU A 219 27.51 5.60 23.58
CA LEU A 219 28.30 6.32 22.60
C LEU A 219 28.69 5.34 21.47
N THR A 220 28.26 5.61 20.24
CA THR A 220 28.58 4.79 19.06
C THR A 220 29.68 5.41 18.20
N TYR A 221 29.81 6.73 18.24
CA TYR A 221 30.80 7.46 17.46
C TYR A 221 31.23 8.75 18.19
N ILE A 222 32.52 9.06 18.14
CA ILE A 222 33.07 10.34 18.58
C ILE A 222 34.27 10.73 17.71
N GLU A 223 34.30 11.98 17.26
CA GLU A 223 35.39 12.53 16.44
C GLU A 223 35.68 13.98 16.84
N GLU A 224 36.94 14.30 17.15
CA GLU A 224 37.39 15.66 17.39
C GLU A 224 37.79 16.35 16.08
N LYS A 225 37.33 17.59 15.88
CA LYS A 225 37.81 18.51 14.85
C LYS A 225 38.27 19.81 15.49
N GLN A 226 39.44 20.27 15.10
CA GLN A 226 39.97 21.56 15.55
C GLN A 226 39.60 22.65 14.55
N TYR A 227 39.33 23.84 15.07
CA TYR A 227 39.04 25.03 14.28
C TYR A 227 39.61 26.26 14.97
N VAL A 228 39.89 27.30 14.18
CA VAL A 228 40.35 28.59 14.70
C VAL A 228 39.14 29.48 14.90
N LYS A 229 39.00 30.07 16.09
CA LYS A 229 38.01 31.10 16.38
C LYS A 229 38.73 32.42 16.65
N HIS A 230 38.49 33.41 15.80
CA HIS A 230 38.95 34.76 16.04
C HIS A 230 38.22 35.36 17.26
N ASN A 231 38.97 35.89 18.22
CA ASN A 231 38.42 36.56 19.38
C ASN A 231 38.32 38.06 19.12
N GLU A 232 37.12 38.53 18.78
CA GLU A 232 36.85 39.96 18.50
C GLU A 232 37.24 40.90 19.65
N LYS A 233 37.30 40.41 20.89
CA LYS A 233 37.67 41.23 22.06
C LYS A 233 39.18 41.37 22.28
N THR A 234 39.97 40.36 21.92
CA THR A 234 41.42 40.36 22.14
C THR A 234 42.23 40.47 20.84
N GLY A 235 41.59 40.31 19.68
CA GLY A 235 42.24 40.26 18.37
C GLY A 235 43.03 38.99 18.10
N GLU A 236 42.97 38.00 19.00
CA GLU A 236 43.76 36.77 18.91
C GLU A 236 42.97 35.62 18.29
N ASP A 237 43.66 34.80 17.50
CA ASP A 237 43.13 33.55 16.98
C ASP A 237 43.31 32.44 18.01
N VAL A 238 42.18 31.87 18.47
CA VAL A 238 42.17 30.81 19.48
C VAL A 238 41.78 29.49 18.82
N GLN A 239 42.65 28.50 18.94
CA GLN A 239 42.36 27.13 18.52
C GLN A 239 41.36 26.48 19.48
N LYS A 240 40.25 25.99 18.94
CA LYS A 240 39.16 25.35 19.67
C LYS A 240 38.87 23.97 19.09
N SER A 241 38.30 23.11 19.93
CA SER A 241 37.84 21.78 19.54
C SER A 241 36.33 21.75 19.43
N ARG A 242 35.82 20.98 18.46
CA ARG A 242 34.43 20.54 18.39
C ARG A 242 34.40 19.02 18.27
N PHE A 243 33.42 18.40 18.87
CA PHE A 243 33.25 16.94 18.84
C PHE A 243 31.98 16.61 18.08
N SER A 244 32.08 15.72 17.08
CA SER A 244 30.90 15.09 16.48
C SER A 244 30.66 13.78 17.21
N ILE A 245 29.49 13.65 17.83
CA ILE A 245 29.13 12.55 18.72
C ILE A 245 27.87 11.89 18.20
N SER A 246 27.82 10.56 18.22
CA SER A 246 26.59 9.79 18.03
C SER A 246 26.38 8.84 19.19
N LEU A 247 25.16 8.75 19.70
CA LEU A 247 24.76 7.87 20.78
C LEU A 247 23.40 7.23 20.49
N THR A 248 23.15 6.06 21.09
CA THR A 248 21.90 5.31 20.95
C THR A 248 21.42 4.78 22.29
N ASP A 249 20.10 4.76 22.49
CA ASP A 249 19.45 4.16 23.65
C ASP A 249 18.76 2.83 23.33
N GLY A 250 18.90 2.33 22.09
CA GLY A 250 18.22 1.13 21.58
C GLY A 250 16.85 1.40 20.93
N THR A 251 16.23 2.56 21.18
CA THR A 251 15.01 3.00 20.47
C THR A 251 15.32 3.91 19.29
N GLY A 252 16.40 4.68 19.39
CA GLY A 252 16.84 5.58 18.34
C GLY A 252 18.31 5.93 18.47
N ALA A 253 18.79 6.81 17.60
CA ALA A 253 20.13 7.36 17.64
C ALA A 253 20.09 8.87 17.46
N ILE A 254 20.90 9.57 18.23
CA ILE A 254 21.09 11.01 18.13
C ILE A 254 22.52 11.29 17.69
N ARG A 255 22.65 12.19 16.71
CA ARG A 255 23.93 12.77 16.31
C ARG A 255 23.95 14.23 16.73
N THR A 256 25.05 14.65 17.35
CA THR A 256 25.21 16.00 17.89
C THR A 256 26.62 16.54 17.67
N THR A 257 26.73 17.86 17.59
CA THR A 257 28.01 18.55 17.70
C THR A 257 28.11 19.20 19.08
N TYR A 258 29.22 18.97 19.77
CA TYR A 258 29.48 19.52 21.10
C TYR A 258 30.74 20.38 21.11
N PHE A 259 30.66 21.53 21.78
CA PHE A 259 31.75 22.50 21.91
C PHE A 259 32.18 22.59 23.39
N PRO A 260 33.23 21.86 23.80
CA PRO A 260 33.65 21.82 25.19
C PRO A 260 34.27 23.15 25.65
N LYS A 261 34.24 23.37 26.97
CA LYS A 261 34.98 24.44 27.62
C LYS A 261 36.46 24.07 27.73
N LYS A 262 37.33 25.08 27.84
CA LYS A 262 38.78 24.87 28.04
C LYS A 262 39.09 23.98 29.26
N ALA A 263 38.27 24.07 30.31
CA ALA A 263 38.44 23.28 31.54
C ALA A 263 37.99 21.81 31.41
N THR A 264 37.24 21.44 30.36
CA THR A 264 36.63 20.12 30.23
C THR A 264 37.04 19.37 28.97
N VAL A 265 37.71 20.02 28.02
CA VAL A 265 38.08 19.43 26.72
C VAL A 265 38.90 18.13 26.86
N ASP A 266 39.86 18.07 27.77
CA ASP A 266 40.70 16.86 27.93
C ASP A 266 39.91 15.67 28.46
N LYS A 267 38.93 15.90 29.35
CA LYS A 267 38.03 14.84 29.83
C LYS A 267 37.10 14.33 28.73
N ILE A 268 36.72 15.19 27.79
CA ILE A 268 35.88 14.79 26.65
C ILE A 268 36.68 13.92 25.67
N ARG A 269 37.99 14.14 25.55
CA ARG A 269 38.89 13.29 24.73
C ARG A 269 39.04 11.87 25.26
N GLU A 270 38.75 11.64 26.54
CA GLU A 270 38.80 10.31 27.16
C GLU A 270 37.60 9.43 26.79
N LEU A 271 36.50 10.04 26.31
CA LEU A 271 35.31 9.32 25.87
C LEU A 271 35.60 8.48 24.63
N LYS A 272 35.10 7.24 24.61
CA LYS A 272 35.27 6.29 23.51
C LYS A 272 33.97 5.54 23.21
N ALA A 273 33.86 5.04 21.97
CA ALA A 273 32.74 4.20 21.58
C ALA A 273 32.58 3.02 22.56
N GLY A 274 31.35 2.80 23.00
CA GLY A 274 31.00 1.85 24.07
C GLY A 274 30.70 2.49 25.42
N ASP A 275 31.24 3.68 25.70
CA ASP A 275 30.93 4.40 26.94
C ASP A 275 29.44 4.80 26.97
N THR A 276 28.86 4.90 28.17
CA THR A 276 27.50 5.39 28.36
C THR A 276 27.53 6.82 28.87
N ILE A 277 26.85 7.71 28.15
CA ILE A 277 26.82 9.13 28.46
C ILE A 277 25.38 9.65 28.56
N VAL A 278 25.22 10.76 29.28
CA VAL A 278 24.04 11.60 29.24
C VAL A 278 24.40 12.96 28.65
N VAL A 279 23.60 13.39 27.67
CA VAL A 279 23.76 14.65 26.96
C VAL A 279 22.53 15.50 27.23
N ILE A 280 22.75 16.76 27.60
CA ILE A 280 21.68 17.74 27.78
C ILE A 280 21.77 18.73 26.63
N GLY A 281 20.65 18.99 25.96
CA GLY A 281 20.62 19.85 24.79
C GLY A 281 19.22 20.17 24.33
N GLU A 282 19.13 20.77 23.16
CA GLU A 282 17.90 21.18 22.51
C GLU A 282 17.94 20.75 21.04
N ASN A 283 16.77 20.49 20.46
CA ASN A 283 16.67 20.31 19.02
C ASN A 283 16.69 21.69 18.33
N GLU A 284 17.47 21.81 17.27
CA GLU A 284 17.52 22.99 16.40
C GLU A 284 17.30 22.58 14.94
N GLU A 285 16.83 23.50 14.12
CA GLU A 285 16.74 23.30 12.69
C GLU A 285 17.97 23.90 12.00
N TYR A 286 18.72 23.07 11.28
CA TYR A 286 19.93 23.47 10.56
C TYR A 286 19.88 22.97 9.12
N ASN A 287 19.91 23.89 8.15
CA ASN A 287 19.73 23.59 6.72
C ASN A 287 18.48 22.73 6.43
N GLY A 288 17.37 23.03 7.13
CA GLY A 288 16.12 22.26 7.05
C GLY A 288 16.17 20.89 7.73
N SER A 289 17.32 20.40 8.19
CA SER A 289 17.41 19.13 8.93
C SER A 289 17.39 19.40 10.43
N ARG A 290 16.65 18.59 11.19
CA ARG A 290 16.70 18.65 12.66
C ARG A 290 18.05 18.15 13.14
N SER A 291 18.70 18.93 14.00
CA SER A 291 19.97 18.62 14.64
C SER A 291 19.80 18.74 16.14
N PHE A 292 20.39 17.84 16.92
CA PHE A 292 20.43 17.99 18.36
C PHE A 292 21.70 18.74 18.75
N LYS A 293 21.56 19.85 19.48
CA LYS A 293 22.69 20.65 19.94
C LYS A 293 22.98 20.40 21.41
N ALA A 294 24.08 19.71 21.66
CA ALA A 294 24.52 19.42 23.02
C ALA A 294 25.03 20.69 23.71
N SER A 295 24.47 20.98 24.89
CA SER A 295 24.94 22.03 25.79
C SER A 295 25.83 21.49 26.92
N LYS A 296 25.58 20.25 27.36
CA LYS A 296 26.35 19.58 28.42
C LYS A 296 26.50 18.09 28.10
N ILE A 297 27.64 17.52 28.49
CA ILE A 297 27.92 16.08 28.40
C ILE A 297 28.47 15.62 29.74
N ASN A 298 27.98 14.48 30.23
CA ASN A 298 28.41 13.83 31.47
C ASN A 298 28.31 12.31 31.30
N TYR A 299 28.96 11.54 32.19
CA TYR A 299 28.69 10.09 32.23
C TYR A 299 27.30 9.86 32.81
N GLY A 300 26.63 8.84 32.28
CA GLY A 300 25.30 8.43 32.71
C GLY A 300 24.89 7.18 31.94
N ALA A 301 24.20 6.28 32.61
CA ALA A 301 23.81 4.99 32.09
C ALA A 301 22.31 4.78 32.19
N GLN A 302 21.82 3.89 31.34
CA GLN A 302 20.51 3.27 31.48
C GLN A 302 20.50 2.35 32.73
N PRO A 303 19.32 2.02 33.30
CA PRO A 303 19.21 1.00 34.34
C PRO A 303 19.85 -0.35 33.97
N GLN A 304 20.28 -1.13 34.96
CA GLN A 304 21.06 -2.37 34.75
C GLN A 304 20.32 -3.44 33.92
N ASP A 305 18.98 -3.49 33.97
CA ASP A 305 18.12 -4.39 33.20
C ASP A 305 17.21 -3.61 32.25
N PHE A 306 17.74 -2.55 31.65
CA PHE A 306 16.96 -1.68 30.77
C PHE A 306 16.52 -2.42 29.50
N VAL A 307 15.22 -2.70 29.43
CA VAL A 307 14.53 -3.07 28.19
C VAL A 307 13.85 -1.80 27.68
N PRO A 308 14.23 -1.29 26.50
CA PRO A 308 13.59 -0.11 25.95
C PRO A 308 12.09 -0.33 25.81
N GLU A 309 11.29 0.57 26.37
CA GLU A 309 9.84 0.55 26.15
C GLU A 309 9.58 0.76 24.67
N GLN A 310 8.70 -0.05 24.07
CA GLN A 310 8.24 0.16 22.70
C GLN A 310 7.06 1.13 22.70
N ARG A 311 6.98 1.96 21.67
CA ARG A 311 5.89 2.93 21.56
C ARG A 311 4.61 2.18 21.25
N LYS A 312 3.52 2.48 21.96
CA LYS A 312 2.21 1.95 21.59
C LYS A 312 1.73 2.67 20.35
N GLY A 313 1.44 1.92 19.28
CA GLY A 313 0.84 2.46 18.07
C GLY A 313 -0.65 2.72 18.23
N LYS A 314 -1.21 3.51 17.30
CA LYS A 314 -2.64 3.59 17.02
C LYS A 314 -3.16 2.18 16.71
N PRO A 315 -4.41 1.85 17.10
CA PRO A 315 -5.03 0.61 16.68
C PRO A 315 -5.16 0.56 15.16
N VAL A 316 -5.27 -0.65 14.61
CA VAL A 316 -5.56 -0.85 13.19
C VAL A 316 -6.86 -0.12 12.83
N PRO A 317 -6.88 0.73 11.79
CA PRO A 317 -8.10 1.41 11.37
C PRO A 317 -9.24 0.43 11.09
N LYS A 318 -10.44 0.75 11.57
CA LYS A 318 -11.62 -0.10 11.35
C LYS A 318 -12.01 -0.16 9.87
N PHE A 319 -11.86 0.96 9.16
CA PHE A 319 -12.22 1.12 7.75
C PHE A 319 -11.06 1.70 6.95
N TYR A 320 -11.10 1.48 5.63
CA TYR A 320 -10.29 2.25 4.68
C TYR A 320 -10.98 3.58 4.42
N HIS A 321 -10.20 4.66 4.25
CA HIS A 321 -10.77 6.00 4.07
C HIS A 321 -10.45 6.61 2.70
N THR A 322 -9.23 6.40 2.21
CA THR A 322 -8.74 7.09 1.01
C THR A 322 -8.26 6.11 -0.05
N VAL A 323 -7.50 5.09 0.34
CA VAL A 323 -6.97 4.07 -0.56
C VAL A 323 -7.65 2.74 -0.28
N PHE A 324 -8.45 2.30 -1.24
CA PHE A 324 -9.25 1.08 -1.10
C PHE A 324 -8.59 -0.06 -1.88
N PRO A 325 -8.39 -1.23 -1.26
CA PRO A 325 -7.94 -2.41 -1.99
C PRO A 325 -8.92 -2.80 -3.10
N GLU A 326 -8.40 -3.25 -4.23
CA GLU A 326 -9.17 -3.76 -5.36
C GLU A 326 -8.89 -5.26 -5.55
N PRO A 327 -9.84 -6.06 -6.05
CA PRO A 327 -9.55 -7.44 -6.44
C PRO A 327 -8.42 -7.52 -7.46
N TYR A 328 -7.49 -8.46 -7.26
CA TYR A 328 -6.43 -8.72 -8.21
C TYR A 328 -6.92 -9.66 -9.31
N ILE A 329 -6.73 -9.27 -10.58
CA ILE A 329 -7.09 -10.08 -11.74
C ILE A 329 -5.84 -10.28 -12.59
N ASP A 330 -5.31 -11.50 -12.60
CA ASP A 330 -4.21 -11.86 -13.49
C ASP A 330 -4.75 -12.57 -14.74
N TYR A 331 -4.77 -11.84 -15.86
CA TYR A 331 -5.16 -12.36 -17.16
C TYR A 331 -4.18 -13.40 -17.73
N THR A 332 -2.94 -13.46 -17.20
CA THR A 332 -1.93 -14.45 -17.58
C THR A 332 -2.04 -15.75 -16.80
N GLN A 333 -2.68 -15.73 -15.61
CA GLN A 333 -2.96 -16.89 -14.75
C GLN A 333 -4.32 -17.54 -15.00
N ALA A 334 -5.02 -17.24 -16.11
CA ALA A 334 -6.17 -18.03 -16.54
C ALA A 334 -5.78 -19.43 -17.08
N GLY A 335 -4.71 -20.03 -16.52
CA GLY A 335 -4.29 -21.40 -16.75
C GLY A 335 -5.21 -22.35 -15.99
N LEU A 336 -5.93 -23.17 -16.74
CA LEU A 336 -6.89 -24.20 -16.29
C LEU A 336 -6.30 -25.31 -15.37
N PHE A 337 -5.10 -25.12 -14.80
CA PHE A 337 -4.31 -26.12 -14.08
C PHE A 337 -3.57 -25.61 -12.81
N ASP A 338 -3.81 -24.38 -12.34
CA ASP A 338 -3.06 -23.83 -11.17
C ASP A 338 -3.46 -24.41 -9.81
N ASN A 339 -4.44 -25.32 -9.75
CA ASN A 339 -4.74 -26.15 -8.58
C ASN A 339 -3.81 -27.36 -8.45
N LEU A 340 -2.50 -27.13 -8.60
CA LEU A 340 -1.50 -28.05 -8.07
C LEU A 340 -1.26 -27.65 -6.61
N ASP A 341 -1.49 -28.61 -5.72
CA ASP A 341 -1.49 -28.50 -4.26
C ASP A 341 -0.41 -27.53 -3.73
N LYS A 342 -0.82 -26.28 -3.42
CA LYS A 342 0.11 -25.27 -2.92
C LYS A 342 0.62 -25.68 -1.53
N PRO A 343 1.88 -25.38 -1.19
CA PRO A 343 2.42 -25.66 0.14
C PRO A 343 1.48 -25.14 1.23
N ALA A 344 1.26 -25.92 2.30
CA ALA A 344 0.42 -25.53 3.43
C ALA A 344 0.85 -24.16 4.01
N VAL A 345 2.16 -23.90 4.05
CA VAL A 345 2.72 -22.61 4.47
C VAL A 345 2.20 -21.39 3.69
N LEU A 346 1.84 -21.53 2.41
CA LEU A 346 1.20 -20.45 1.64
C LEU A 346 -0.31 -20.36 1.88
N LYS A 347 -0.95 -21.48 2.23
CA LYS A 347 -2.40 -21.56 2.46
C LYS A 347 -2.79 -21.06 3.85
N ASP A 348 -1.94 -21.32 4.84
CA ASP A 348 -2.22 -21.08 6.25
C ASP A 348 -1.77 -19.70 6.74
N ASN A 349 -1.06 -18.94 5.89
CA ASN A 349 -0.53 -17.62 6.24
C ASN A 349 -1.00 -16.54 5.25
N LEU A 350 -1.09 -15.32 5.75
CA LEU A 350 -1.39 -14.12 4.98
C LEU A 350 -0.07 -13.42 4.63
N PHE A 351 0.13 -13.06 3.38
CA PHE A 351 1.29 -12.27 2.96
C PHE A 351 0.83 -10.99 2.25
N VAL A 352 1.55 -9.91 2.46
CA VAL A 352 1.46 -8.72 1.62
C VAL A 352 2.83 -8.49 1.00
N VAL A 353 2.86 -8.53 -0.33
CA VAL A 353 4.04 -8.21 -1.10
C VAL A 353 3.94 -6.75 -1.50
N PHE A 354 4.96 -5.95 -1.25
CA PHE A 354 4.93 -4.52 -1.52
C PHE A 354 6.25 -4.02 -2.08
N ASP A 355 6.15 -2.88 -2.76
CA ASP A 355 7.24 -2.12 -3.35
C ASP A 355 6.87 -0.62 -3.29
N LEU A 356 7.88 0.25 -3.28
CA LEU A 356 7.70 1.70 -3.16
C LEU A 356 8.50 2.44 -4.22
N GLU A 357 7.92 3.52 -4.74
CA GLU A 357 8.70 4.55 -5.42
C GLU A 357 8.90 5.75 -4.49
N THR A 358 10.09 6.34 -4.54
CA THR A 358 10.50 7.40 -3.61
C THR A 358 11.23 8.54 -4.32
N THR A 359 11.37 9.69 -3.65
CA THR A 359 12.11 10.85 -4.18
C THR A 359 13.63 10.65 -4.22
N GLY A 360 14.14 9.50 -3.75
CA GLY A 360 15.57 9.21 -3.68
C GLY A 360 15.88 7.99 -2.81
N LEU A 361 17.17 7.68 -2.64
CA LEU A 361 17.62 6.45 -1.96
C LEU A 361 17.92 6.63 -0.46
N ASN A 362 17.70 7.82 0.10
CA ASN A 362 18.00 8.08 1.50
C ASN A 362 16.92 7.50 2.42
N ASN A 363 17.12 6.26 2.84
CA ASN A 363 16.27 5.54 3.79
C ASN A 363 16.78 5.60 5.25
N ASN A 364 17.68 6.53 5.58
CA ASN A 364 18.23 6.66 6.92
C ASN A 364 18.09 8.10 7.46
N PRO A 365 17.17 8.36 8.41
CA PRO A 365 16.98 9.70 8.96
C PRO A 365 18.20 10.19 9.76
N ALA A 366 19.10 9.30 10.22
CA ALA A 366 20.32 9.72 10.92
C ALA A 366 21.30 10.53 10.04
N MET A 367 21.11 10.51 8.71
CA MET A 367 21.87 11.31 7.75
C MET A 367 21.22 12.65 7.40
N GLY A 368 20.06 13.00 7.96
CA GLY A 368 19.34 14.24 7.69
C GLY A 368 17.83 14.03 7.54
N ARG A 369 17.26 14.41 6.39
CA ARG A 369 15.86 14.09 6.02
C ARG A 369 15.81 12.78 5.24
N MET A 370 14.87 11.90 5.58
CA MET A 370 14.52 10.74 4.76
C MET A 370 13.80 11.19 3.49
N ASP A 371 14.00 10.47 2.38
CA ASP A 371 13.26 10.71 1.14
C ASP A 371 11.75 10.41 1.31
N LYS A 372 10.92 10.98 0.43
CA LYS A 372 9.45 10.86 0.47
C LYS A 372 8.99 9.68 -0.38
N ILE A 373 7.99 8.95 0.12
CA ILE A 373 7.26 7.96 -0.68
C ILE A 373 6.36 8.72 -1.67
N ILE A 374 6.35 8.30 -2.92
CA ILE A 374 5.54 8.89 -4.01
C ILE A 374 4.63 7.85 -4.70
N GLU A 375 4.88 6.56 -4.52
CA GLU A 375 3.97 5.48 -4.90
C GLU A 375 4.06 4.34 -3.88
N ILE A 376 2.90 3.75 -3.54
CA ILE A 376 2.82 2.49 -2.80
C ILE A 376 2.14 1.48 -3.71
N GLY A 377 2.83 0.37 -3.99
CA GLY A 377 2.27 -0.76 -4.70
C GLY A 377 2.33 -2.01 -3.84
N ALA A 378 1.21 -2.71 -3.69
CA ALA A 378 1.17 -3.94 -2.93
C ALA A 378 0.11 -4.91 -3.45
N VAL A 379 0.34 -6.19 -3.20
CA VAL A 379 -0.60 -7.27 -3.46
C VAL A 379 -0.70 -8.21 -2.27
N LYS A 380 -1.90 -8.74 -2.03
CA LYS A 380 -2.18 -9.66 -0.94
C LYS A 380 -2.21 -11.09 -1.45
N ILE A 381 -1.48 -11.98 -0.77
CA ILE A 381 -1.53 -13.42 -0.99
C ILE A 381 -2.33 -14.06 0.14
N LEU A 382 -3.44 -14.71 -0.20
CA LEU A 382 -4.30 -15.44 0.73
C LEU A 382 -4.66 -16.80 0.13
N GLY A 383 -4.54 -17.87 0.93
CA GLY A 383 -4.76 -19.23 0.42
C GLY A 383 -3.74 -19.64 -0.64
N GLY A 384 -2.58 -18.97 -0.68
CA GLY A 384 -1.56 -19.11 -1.71
C GLY A 384 -1.89 -18.47 -3.06
N GLU A 385 -2.99 -17.73 -3.19
CA GLU A 385 -3.36 -16.95 -4.39
C GLU A 385 -3.16 -15.46 -4.16
N ILE A 386 -2.82 -14.72 -5.22
CA ILE A 386 -2.86 -13.26 -5.18
C ILE A 386 -4.32 -12.82 -5.33
N VAL A 387 -4.88 -12.18 -4.30
CA VAL A 387 -6.34 -11.93 -4.20
C VAL A 387 -6.73 -10.46 -4.29
N GLU A 388 -5.89 -9.56 -3.78
CA GLU A 388 -6.16 -8.12 -3.72
C GLU A 388 -4.92 -7.35 -4.11
N LYS A 389 -5.13 -6.14 -4.62
CA LYS A 389 -4.09 -5.13 -4.84
C LYS A 389 -4.41 -3.86 -4.06
N PHE A 390 -3.36 -3.20 -3.61
CA PHE A 390 -3.39 -1.87 -3.03
C PHE A 390 -2.38 -1.04 -3.83
N SER A 391 -2.84 0.04 -4.47
CA SER A 391 -1.97 0.87 -5.30
C SER A 391 -2.40 2.32 -5.22
N THR A 392 -1.46 3.21 -4.92
CA THR A 392 -1.72 4.65 -4.83
C THR A 392 -0.46 5.44 -5.13
N PHE A 393 -0.61 6.61 -5.75
CA PHE A 393 0.37 7.68 -5.62
C PHE A 393 0.28 8.31 -4.24
N VAL A 394 1.34 9.00 -3.82
CA VAL A 394 1.37 9.76 -2.58
C VAL A 394 1.73 11.20 -2.91
N ALA A 395 0.94 12.15 -2.43
CA ALA A 395 1.16 13.57 -2.68
C ALA A 395 2.53 13.99 -2.16
N CYS A 396 3.30 14.65 -3.03
CA CYS A 396 4.61 15.22 -2.72
C CYS A 396 4.61 16.71 -3.07
N GLU A 397 4.92 17.55 -2.08
CA GLU A 397 5.02 19.01 -2.28
C GLU A 397 6.34 19.43 -2.95
N ASP A 398 7.35 18.55 -2.96
CA ASP A 398 8.64 18.83 -3.58
C ASP A 398 8.61 18.43 -5.05
N ARG A 399 9.23 19.25 -5.92
CA ARG A 399 9.42 18.89 -7.32
C ARG A 399 10.34 17.68 -7.45
N LEU A 400 9.91 16.71 -8.24
CA LEU A 400 10.73 15.55 -8.57
C LEU A 400 11.94 15.97 -9.42
N SER A 401 13.09 15.36 -9.13
CA SER A 401 14.27 15.54 -9.98
C SER A 401 14.05 14.84 -11.31
N LYS A 402 14.71 15.31 -12.37
CA LYS A 402 14.64 14.65 -13.68
C LYS A 402 15.07 13.18 -13.61
N GLU A 403 16.06 12.87 -12.76
CA GLU A 403 16.54 11.50 -12.56
C GLU A 403 15.44 10.58 -12.01
N ILE A 404 14.65 11.04 -11.03
CA ILE A 404 13.54 10.26 -10.47
C ILE A 404 12.42 10.08 -11.48
N ILE A 405 12.08 11.13 -12.25
CA ILE A 405 11.07 11.04 -13.31
C ILE A 405 11.51 10.05 -14.39
N ASP A 406 12.76 10.12 -14.84
CA ASP A 406 13.31 9.23 -15.87
C ASP A 406 13.38 7.77 -15.38
N LEU A 407 13.60 7.55 -14.08
CA LEU A 407 13.66 6.22 -13.47
C LEU A 407 12.28 5.58 -13.29
N THR A 408 11.33 6.32 -12.71
CA THR A 408 10.02 5.80 -12.26
C THR A 408 8.89 6.04 -13.26
N GLY A 409 9.08 7.00 -14.17
CA GLY A 409 8.02 7.51 -15.05
C GLY A 409 6.95 8.33 -14.32
N ILE A 410 7.07 8.57 -13.01
CA ILE A 410 6.15 9.38 -12.22
C ILE A 410 6.48 10.85 -12.43
N THR A 411 5.46 11.67 -12.74
CA THR A 411 5.60 13.12 -12.90
C THR A 411 4.96 13.87 -11.74
N ASP A 412 5.36 15.13 -11.52
CA ASP A 412 4.77 15.99 -10.49
C ASP A 412 3.23 16.06 -10.62
N ASP A 413 2.72 16.15 -11.85
CA ASP A 413 1.28 16.22 -12.14
C ASP A 413 0.50 14.97 -11.69
N MET A 414 1.15 13.80 -11.66
CA MET A 414 0.54 12.54 -11.20
C MET A 414 0.37 12.51 -9.68
N LEU A 415 1.13 13.33 -8.95
CA LEU A 415 1.09 13.42 -7.48
C LEU A 415 0.09 14.48 -7.00
N VAL A 416 -0.39 15.36 -7.89
CA VAL A 416 -1.38 16.39 -7.54
C VAL A 416 -2.73 15.74 -7.24
N GLY A 417 -3.26 16.01 -6.05
CA GLY A 417 -4.54 15.46 -5.59
C GLY A 417 -4.48 13.99 -5.17
N ALA A 418 -3.29 13.37 -5.17
CA ALA A 418 -3.09 12.06 -4.57
C ALA A 418 -3.27 12.12 -3.03
N PRO A 419 -3.52 10.99 -2.36
CA PRO A 419 -3.59 10.91 -0.91
C PRO A 419 -2.32 11.45 -0.25
N THR A 420 -2.47 12.07 0.92
CA THR A 420 -1.29 12.44 1.74
C THR A 420 -0.62 11.18 2.27
N ILE A 421 0.66 11.30 2.67
CA ILE A 421 1.37 10.18 3.27
C ILE A 421 0.69 9.66 4.54
N GLU A 422 0.05 10.53 5.33
CA GLU A 422 -0.71 10.15 6.52
C GLU A 422 -1.91 9.26 6.17
N GLN A 423 -2.70 9.68 5.18
CA GLN A 423 -3.85 8.92 4.69
C GLN A 423 -3.42 7.57 4.10
N ALA A 424 -2.43 7.58 3.21
CA ALA A 424 -1.93 6.39 2.54
C ALA A 424 -1.35 5.37 3.53
N ILE A 425 -0.60 5.83 4.55
CA ILE A 425 0.00 4.95 5.56
C ILE A 425 -1.05 4.35 6.50
N ALA A 426 -2.10 5.09 6.87
CA ALA A 426 -3.18 4.55 7.68
C ALA A 426 -3.90 3.39 6.97
N ASP A 427 -4.27 3.60 5.71
CA ASP A 427 -4.92 2.58 4.90
C ASP A 427 -3.96 1.42 4.58
N PHE A 428 -2.68 1.70 4.34
CA PHE A 428 -1.69 0.65 4.14
C PHE A 428 -1.47 -0.19 5.41
N TYR A 429 -1.44 0.43 6.59
CA TYR A 429 -1.35 -0.27 7.89
C TYR A 429 -2.51 -1.25 8.07
N LYS A 430 -3.72 -0.84 7.70
CA LYS A 430 -4.89 -1.74 7.66
C LYS A 430 -4.73 -2.86 6.64
N PHE A 431 -4.17 -2.59 5.47
CA PHE A 431 -3.97 -3.59 4.41
C PHE A 431 -2.99 -4.70 4.79
N VAL A 432 -1.96 -4.38 5.57
CA VAL A 432 -0.91 -5.31 6.01
C VAL A 432 -1.19 -5.96 7.36
N ASP A 433 -2.29 -5.63 8.01
CA ASP A 433 -2.62 -6.14 9.35
C ASP A 433 -2.65 -7.69 9.35
N GLY A 434 -1.95 -8.28 10.32
CA GLY A 434 -1.80 -9.73 10.47
C GLY A 434 -1.01 -10.43 9.35
N ALA A 435 -0.42 -9.70 8.40
CA ALA A 435 0.32 -10.28 7.28
C ALA A 435 1.83 -10.37 7.55
N TYR A 436 2.48 -11.36 6.95
CA TYR A 436 3.91 -11.29 6.68
C TYR A 436 4.16 -10.33 5.52
N LEU A 437 5.15 -9.45 5.66
CA LEU A 437 5.56 -8.59 4.56
C LEU A 437 6.57 -9.30 3.67
N VAL A 438 6.51 -9.02 2.37
CA VAL A 438 7.45 -9.56 1.39
C VAL A 438 7.85 -8.45 0.44
N GLY A 439 9.12 -8.43 0.05
CA GLY A 439 9.61 -7.51 -0.98
C GLY A 439 10.87 -8.05 -1.65
N HIS A 440 11.42 -7.29 -2.59
CA HIS A 440 12.70 -7.58 -3.20
C HIS A 440 13.71 -6.55 -2.70
N ASN A 441 14.70 -6.96 -1.90
CA ASN A 441 15.50 -6.05 -1.07
C ASN A 441 14.65 -5.30 -0.03
N VAL A 442 13.67 -6.00 0.56
CA VAL A 442 12.56 -5.44 1.39
C VAL A 442 13.00 -4.51 2.52
N ASN A 443 14.20 -4.68 3.07
CA ASN A 443 14.71 -3.81 4.13
C ASN A 443 14.91 -2.36 3.66
N PHE A 444 15.06 -2.12 2.35
CA PHE A 444 15.10 -0.78 1.80
C PHE A 444 13.74 -0.07 1.96
N ASP A 445 12.68 -0.67 1.42
CA ASP A 445 11.31 -0.13 1.41
C ASP A 445 10.69 -0.13 2.80
N TYR A 446 10.91 -1.20 3.56
CA TYR A 446 10.32 -1.36 4.89
C TYR A 446 10.76 -0.26 5.85
N ARG A 447 11.97 0.29 5.70
CA ARG A 447 12.42 1.44 6.49
C ARG A 447 11.56 2.67 6.25
N PHE A 448 11.13 2.93 5.02
CA PHE A 448 10.23 4.05 4.72
C PHE A 448 8.87 3.84 5.38
N ILE A 449 8.32 2.63 5.27
CA ILE A 449 7.06 2.26 5.94
C ILE A 449 7.17 2.44 7.46
N GLN A 450 8.25 1.96 8.08
CA GLN A 450 8.45 2.10 9.53
C GLN A 450 8.57 3.58 9.94
N TYR A 451 9.35 4.37 9.21
CA TYR A 451 9.55 5.79 9.52
C TYR A 451 8.25 6.60 9.37
N TYR A 452 7.56 6.47 8.24
CA TYR A 452 6.31 7.19 8.01
C TYR A 452 5.16 6.62 8.85
N GLY A 453 5.16 5.32 9.14
CA GLY A 453 4.29 4.69 10.12
C GLY A 453 4.44 5.34 11.49
N GLU A 454 5.65 5.33 12.05
CA GLU A 454 5.92 5.87 13.38
C GLU A 454 5.56 7.35 13.48
N LYS A 455 5.83 8.15 12.43
CA LYS A 455 5.44 9.57 12.37
C LYS A 455 3.93 9.78 12.44
N ASN A 456 3.15 8.87 11.87
CA ASN A 456 1.68 8.92 11.87
C ASN A 456 1.04 8.12 13.01
N GLY A 457 1.86 7.55 13.89
CA GLY A 457 1.44 6.77 15.05
C GLY A 457 1.17 5.29 14.77
N TYR A 458 1.47 4.76 13.59
CA TYR A 458 1.29 3.35 13.25
C TYR A 458 2.60 2.57 13.38
N MET A 459 2.62 1.55 14.25
CA MET A 459 3.83 0.75 14.49
C MET A 459 3.77 -0.51 13.64
N PHE A 460 4.55 -0.52 12.54
CA PHE A 460 4.72 -1.71 11.71
C PHE A 460 5.72 -2.66 12.37
N ASP A 461 5.23 -3.79 12.87
CA ASP A 461 6.00 -4.86 13.53
C ASP A 461 5.93 -6.19 12.77
N ASN A 462 5.36 -6.19 11.56
CA ASN A 462 5.28 -7.34 10.68
C ASN A 462 6.66 -7.97 10.41
N MET A 463 6.73 -9.30 10.50
CA MET A 463 7.91 -10.02 10.01
C MET A 463 8.00 -9.90 8.48
N ALA A 464 9.19 -9.56 7.98
CA ALA A 464 9.43 -9.33 6.56
C ALA A 464 10.34 -10.42 5.94
N PHE A 465 10.00 -10.87 4.73
CA PHE A 465 10.79 -11.80 3.93
C PHE A 465 11.36 -11.14 2.69
N ASP A 466 12.64 -11.40 2.42
CA ASP A 466 13.36 -10.82 1.28
C ASP A 466 13.54 -11.83 0.15
N THR A 467 12.91 -11.57 -0.98
CA THR A 467 13.04 -12.40 -2.18
C THR A 467 14.44 -12.31 -2.81
N LEU A 468 15.20 -11.22 -2.59
CA LEU A 468 16.58 -11.13 -3.07
C LEU A 468 17.46 -12.17 -2.35
N THR A 469 17.35 -12.25 -1.03
CA THR A 469 18.05 -13.24 -0.22
C THR A 469 17.63 -14.68 -0.60
N LEU A 470 16.33 -14.91 -0.82
CA LEU A 470 15.84 -16.21 -1.29
C LEU A 470 16.36 -16.57 -2.69
N ALA A 471 16.47 -15.60 -3.61
CA ALA A 471 17.02 -15.82 -4.93
C ALA A 471 18.50 -16.22 -4.85
N GLN A 472 19.28 -15.55 -4.01
CA GLN A 472 20.70 -15.86 -3.78
C GLN A 472 20.92 -17.26 -3.19
N GLU A 473 19.96 -17.75 -2.39
CA GLU A 473 19.98 -19.10 -1.84
C GLU A 473 19.56 -20.14 -2.89
N LEU A 474 18.39 -19.96 -3.51
CA LEU A 474 17.71 -20.97 -4.32
C LEU A 474 18.16 -21.02 -5.79
N LEU A 475 18.73 -19.93 -6.31
CA LEU A 475 19.18 -19.78 -7.69
C LEU A 475 20.70 -19.55 -7.78
N ARG A 476 21.44 -19.91 -6.72
CA ARG A 476 22.89 -19.70 -6.64
C ARG A 476 23.62 -20.27 -7.86
N GLY A 477 24.33 -19.41 -8.59
CA GLY A 477 25.11 -19.81 -9.77
C GLY A 477 24.29 -20.05 -11.04
N MET A 478 22.97 -19.83 -11.00
CA MET A 478 22.09 -19.93 -12.16
C MET A 478 21.90 -18.59 -12.88
N LEU A 479 22.16 -17.46 -12.19
CA LEU A 479 21.99 -16.10 -12.72
C LEU A 479 23.26 -15.26 -12.53
N PRO A 480 23.54 -14.30 -13.44
CA PRO A 480 24.69 -13.40 -13.32
C PRO A 480 24.54 -12.39 -12.18
N ASN A 481 23.30 -12.05 -11.82
CA ASN A 481 22.93 -11.22 -10.69
C ASN A 481 21.50 -11.58 -10.26
N TYR A 482 21.05 -11.05 -9.11
CA TYR A 482 19.74 -11.39 -8.53
C TYR A 482 18.80 -10.19 -8.47
N LYS A 483 18.96 -9.19 -9.36
CA LYS A 483 18.00 -8.09 -9.49
C LYS A 483 16.62 -8.64 -9.87
N LEU A 484 15.56 -7.91 -9.50
CA LEU A 484 14.18 -8.33 -9.75
C LEU A 484 13.95 -8.76 -11.20
N ASN A 485 14.37 -7.94 -12.16
CA ASN A 485 14.25 -8.25 -13.59
C ASN A 485 14.96 -9.55 -13.99
N SER A 486 16.16 -9.81 -13.46
CA SER A 486 16.94 -11.01 -13.78
C SER A 486 16.29 -12.28 -13.22
N VAL A 487 15.65 -12.18 -12.04
CA VAL A 487 14.90 -13.29 -11.44
C VAL A 487 13.55 -13.48 -12.15
N ALA A 488 12.87 -12.40 -12.52
CA ALA A 488 11.63 -12.45 -13.29
C ALA A 488 11.84 -13.11 -14.67
N ASP A 489 12.90 -12.70 -15.38
CA ASP A 489 13.29 -13.27 -16.68
C ASP A 489 13.54 -14.78 -16.58
N TYR A 490 14.18 -15.24 -15.50
CA TYR A 490 14.42 -16.66 -15.25
C TYR A 490 13.13 -17.49 -15.18
N TYR A 491 12.08 -16.94 -14.58
CA TYR A 491 10.75 -17.57 -14.49
C TYR A 491 9.83 -17.22 -15.67
N GLY A 492 10.29 -16.41 -16.62
CA GLY A 492 9.50 -15.98 -17.78
C GLY A 492 8.38 -14.98 -17.43
N PHE A 493 8.52 -14.23 -16.33
CA PHE A 493 7.55 -13.20 -15.95
C PHE A 493 7.87 -11.86 -16.61
N THR A 494 6.88 -11.28 -17.28
CA THR A 494 6.98 -9.93 -17.88
C THR A 494 6.20 -8.92 -17.04
N PHE A 495 6.80 -7.76 -16.79
CA PHE A 495 6.20 -6.67 -16.02
C PHE A 495 6.81 -5.32 -16.47
N ASN A 496 6.16 -4.22 -16.11
CA ASN A 496 6.68 -2.88 -16.34
C ASN A 496 7.53 -2.46 -15.16
N HIS A 497 8.85 -2.57 -15.29
CA HIS A 497 9.79 -2.27 -14.21
C HIS A 497 9.72 -0.80 -13.80
N HIS A 498 9.84 -0.53 -12.50
CA HIS A 498 9.73 0.81 -11.88
C HIS A 498 8.31 1.36 -11.79
N ARG A 499 7.33 0.45 -11.73
CA ARG A 499 5.99 0.76 -11.23
C ARG A 499 5.74 -0.09 -10.00
N ALA A 500 5.56 0.55 -8.85
CA ALA A 500 5.53 -0.16 -7.57
C ALA A 500 4.51 -1.32 -7.55
N PHE A 501 3.34 -1.13 -8.17
CA PHE A 501 2.33 -2.19 -8.23
C PHE A 501 2.77 -3.39 -9.09
N ASP A 502 3.38 -3.14 -10.25
CA ASP A 502 3.82 -4.19 -11.16
C ASP A 502 5.02 -4.94 -10.56
N ASP A 503 5.94 -4.23 -9.91
CA ASP A 503 7.10 -4.77 -9.20
C ASP A 503 6.65 -5.63 -7.99
N ALA A 504 5.65 -5.17 -7.20
CA ALA A 504 5.04 -5.97 -6.14
C ALA A 504 4.35 -7.24 -6.68
N GLY A 505 3.62 -7.11 -7.80
CA GLY A 505 2.93 -8.21 -8.46
C GLY A 505 3.87 -9.30 -8.96
N VAL A 506 4.97 -8.94 -9.64
CA VAL A 506 5.96 -9.92 -10.09
C VAL A 506 6.73 -10.52 -8.91
N THR A 507 7.04 -9.71 -7.90
CA THR A 507 7.68 -10.18 -6.66
C THR A 507 6.82 -11.23 -5.96
N ALA A 508 5.49 -11.06 -5.94
CA ALA A 508 4.57 -12.04 -5.39
C ALA A 508 4.60 -13.38 -6.13
N LYS A 509 4.64 -13.35 -7.47
CA LYS A 509 4.77 -14.57 -8.29
C LYS A 509 6.10 -15.28 -8.00
N ILE A 510 7.19 -14.53 -7.95
CA ILE A 510 8.53 -15.06 -7.60
C ILE A 510 8.53 -15.69 -6.19
N PHE A 511 7.96 -14.99 -5.21
CA PHE A 511 7.87 -15.47 -3.83
C PHE A 511 7.11 -16.79 -3.75
N ILE A 512 5.96 -16.90 -4.42
CA ILE A 512 5.18 -18.15 -4.49
C ILE A 512 6.02 -19.29 -5.07
N GLU A 513 6.76 -19.06 -6.15
CA GLU A 513 7.65 -20.07 -6.75
C GLU A 513 8.80 -20.47 -5.82
N PHE A 514 9.39 -19.52 -5.09
CA PHE A 514 10.43 -19.82 -4.10
C PHE A 514 9.91 -20.66 -2.94
N ILE A 515 8.73 -20.34 -2.41
CA ILE A 515 8.14 -21.11 -1.31
C ILE A 515 7.69 -22.50 -1.79
N LYS A 516 7.20 -22.63 -3.03
CA LYS A 516 6.97 -23.95 -3.65
C LYS A 516 8.24 -24.77 -3.74
N LYS A 517 9.36 -24.17 -4.19
CA LYS A 517 10.65 -24.85 -4.33
C LYS A 517 11.26 -25.23 -2.97
N ARG A 518 11.11 -24.37 -1.96
CA ARG A 518 11.67 -24.56 -0.61
C ARG A 518 10.82 -25.49 0.26
N GLY A 519 9.50 -25.43 0.15
CA GLY A 519 8.55 -26.19 0.97
C GLY A 519 8.32 -25.65 2.39
N SER A 520 8.98 -24.54 2.77
CA SER A 520 8.85 -23.90 4.09
C SER A 520 8.97 -22.37 3.98
N LEU A 521 8.65 -21.66 5.06
CA LEU A 521 9.01 -20.25 5.18
C LEU A 521 10.54 -20.08 5.34
N PRO A 522 11.09 -18.90 5.01
CA PRO A 522 12.45 -18.52 5.37
C PRO A 522 12.56 -18.41 6.90
N LEU A 523 13.63 -18.94 7.49
CA LEU A 523 13.91 -18.87 8.93
C LEU A 523 14.87 -17.72 9.24
#